data_AF-A0A3M2BJ14-F1
#
_entry.id   AF-A0A3M2BJ14-F1
#
_cell.length_a   1.000
_cell.length_b   1.000
_cell.length_c   1.000
_cell.angle_alpha   90.00
_cell.angle_beta   90.00
_cell.angle_gamma   90.00
#
_symmetry.space_group_name_H-M   'P 1'
#
loop_
_entity.id
_entity.type
_entity.pdbx_description
1 polymer ?
#
loop_
_entity_poly.entity_id
_entity_poly.type
_entity_poly.pdbx_seq_one_letter_code
_entity_poly.pdbx_strand_id
1 'polypeptide(L)' 'MIDLDFLRSLIQAIDESSLDSIELERGGTRIRLAKTPPQSAAPAAAPVAYAAPVPAPAP' A
#
# COMPACT_ATOMS: atom_id res chain seq x y z
N MET A 1 9.99 -17.30 16.33
CA MET A 1 9.26 -17.93 15.21
C MET A 1 7.83 -17.42 15.27
N ILE A 2 7.26 -16.97 14.16
CA ILE A 2 5.88 -16.46 14.15
C ILE A 2 4.94 -17.64 14.41
N ASP A 3 3.98 -17.43 15.31
CA ASP A 3 3.04 -18.47 15.71
C ASP A 3 1.88 -18.53 14.69
N LEU A 4 1.65 -19.71 14.13
CA LEU A 4 0.63 -19.92 13.09
C LEU A 4 -0.79 -19.87 13.67
N ASP A 5 -0.96 -20.30 14.93
CA ASP A 5 -2.25 -20.24 15.62
C ASP A 5 -2.65 -18.78 15.88
N PHE A 6 -1.70 -17.94 16.29
CA PHE A 6 -1.91 -16.50 16.41
C PHE A 6 -2.35 -15.86 15.09
N LEU A 7 -1.71 -16.23 13.97
CA LEU A 7 -2.08 -15.72 12.65
C LEU A 7 -3.51 -16.14 12.27
N ARG A 8 -3.90 -17.38 12.60
CA ARG A 8 -5.23 -17.92 12.36
C ARG A 8 -6.31 -17.20 13.17
N SER A 9 -6.05 -16.95 14.46
CA SER A 9 -6.96 -16.16 15.31
C SER A 9 -7.11 -14.73 14.80
N LEU A 10 -6.04 -14.13 14.26
CA LEU A 10 -6.09 -12.78 13.71
C LEU A 10 -6.92 -12.71 12.42
N ILE A 11 -6.80 -13.73 11.55
CA ILE A 11 -7.64 -13.86 10.35
C ILE A 11 -9.11 -14.01 10.75
N GLN A 12 -9.41 -14.86 11.72
CA GLN A 12 -10.78 -15.09 12.19
C GLN A 12 -11.38 -13.85 12.84
N ALA A 13 -10.61 -13.13 13.67
CA ALA A 13 -11.04 -11.88 14.28
C ALA A 13 -11.30 -10.77 13.24
N ILE A 14 -10.51 -10.70 12.18
CA ILE A 14 -10.77 -9.81 11.05
C ILE A 14 -12.02 -10.24 10.28
N ASP A 15 -12.24 -11.54 10.10
CA ASP A 15 -13.37 -12.05 9.34
C ASP A 15 -14.70 -11.79 10.03
N GLU A 16 -14.78 -12.08 11.33
CA GLU A 16 -15.92 -11.82 12.21
C GLU A 16 -16.15 -10.32 12.45
N SER A 17 -15.11 -9.50 12.29
CA SER A 17 -15.21 -8.05 12.44
C SER A 17 -15.49 -7.36 11.10
N SER A 18 -16.14 -6.19 11.17
CA SER A 18 -16.30 -5.28 10.03
C SER A 18 -15.04 -4.46 9.75
N LEU A 19 -13.86 -4.91 10.21
CA LEU A 19 -12.60 -4.21 10.06
C LEU A 19 -11.93 -4.57 8.74
N ASP A 20 -11.58 -3.55 7.96
CA ASP A 20 -10.87 -3.73 6.69
C ASP A 20 -9.37 -4.00 6.88
N SER A 21 -8.77 -3.56 7.98
CA SER A 21 -7.35 -3.79 8.30
C SER A 21 -7.07 -3.77 9.80
N ILE A 22 -6.14 -4.63 10.24
CA ILE A 22 -5.58 -4.63 11.60
C ILE A 22 -4.06 -4.64 11.52
N GLU A 23 -3.43 -3.86 12.40
CA GLU A 23 -2.00 -3.84 12.61
C GLU A 23 -1.70 -4.19 14.08
N LEU A 24 -0.79 -5.13 14.30
CA LEU A 24 -0.36 -5.51 15.64
C LEU A 24 1.16 -5.59 15.72
N GLU A 25 1.72 -5.13 16.83
CA GLU A 25 3.15 -5.22 17.13
C GLU A 25 3.37 -6.09 18.36
N ARG A 26 4.12 -7.19 18.21
CA ARG A 26 4.45 -8.12 19.31
C ARG A 26 5.93 -8.47 19.25
N GLY A 27 6.66 -8.20 20.33
CA GLY A 27 8.07 -8.60 20.46
C GLY A 27 8.97 -8.05 19.35
N GLY A 28 8.71 -6.83 18.87
CA GLY A 28 9.43 -6.21 17.75
C GLY A 28 9.02 -6.71 16.35
N THR A 29 8.05 -7.62 16.26
CA THR A 29 7.47 -8.05 14.97
C THR A 29 6.16 -7.32 14.75
N ARG A 30 6.08 -6.54 13.66
CA ARG A 30 4.85 -5.86 13.24
C ARG A 30 4.16 -6.67 12.15
N ILE A 31 2.89 -6.95 12.33
CA ILE A 31 2.07 -7.75 11.42
C ILE A 31 0.87 -6.89 11.02
N ARG A 32 0.68 -6.72 9.71
CA ARG A 32 -0.47 -6.01 9.15
C ARG A 32 -1.28 -6.98 8.29
N LEU A 33 -2.56 -7.12 8.60
CA LEU A 33 -3.53 -7.84 7.79
C LEU A 33 -4.57 -6.85 7.24
N ALA A 34 -5.00 -7.08 6.00
CA ALA A 34 -6.09 -6.32 5.39
C ALA A 34 -6.99 -7.28 4.58
N LYS A 35 -8.31 -7.12 4.72
CA LYS A 35 -9.31 -7.85 3.92
C LYS A 35 -9.23 -7.44 2.46
N THR A 36 -9.15 -6.13 2.24
CA THR A 36 -8.97 -5.55 0.92
C THR A 36 -7.47 -5.49 0.62
N PRO A 37 -7.03 -5.94 -0.57
CA PRO A 37 -5.64 -5.75 -0.96
C PRO A 37 -5.31 -4.25 -0.89
N PRO A 38 -4.18 -3.86 -0.29
CA PRO A 38 -3.79 -2.47 -0.29
C PRO A 38 -3.76 -2.03 -1.74
N GLN A 39 -4.56 -1.02 -2.10
CA GLN A 39 -4.43 -0.37 -3.39
C GLN A 39 -2.99 0.13 -3.45
N SER A 40 -2.16 -0.60 -4.19
CA SER A 40 -0.83 -0.15 -4.53
C SER A 40 -1.06 1.17 -5.25
N ALA A 41 -0.79 2.28 -4.58
CA ALA A 41 -0.88 3.59 -5.18
C ALA A 41 0.04 3.53 -6.39
N ALA A 42 -0.55 3.51 -7.59
CA ALA A 42 0.22 3.53 -8.82
C ALA A 42 1.20 4.72 -8.71
N PRO A 43 2.48 4.53 -9.05
CA PRO A 43 3.44 5.62 -8.99
C PRO A 43 2.86 6.81 -9.76
N ALA A 44 2.77 7.96 -9.09
CA ALA A 44 2.25 9.17 -9.68
C ALA A 44 3.04 9.44 -10.97
N ALA A 45 2.33 9.62 -12.09
CA ALA A 45 2.95 9.91 -13.37
C ALA A 45 3.86 11.14 -13.21
N ALA A 46 5.14 10.99 -13.57
CA ALA A 46 6.09 12.08 -13.52
C ALA A 46 5.60 13.23 -14.42
N PRO A 47 5.72 14.50 -13.98
CA PRO A 47 5.33 15.63 -14.80
C PRO A 47 6.14 15.63 -16.10
N VAL A 48 5.45 15.50 -17.23
CA VAL A 48 6.04 15.63 -18.56
C VAL A 48 6.49 17.08 -18.76
N ALA A 49 7.80 17.29 -18.89
CA ALA A 49 8.35 18.59 -19.23
C ALA A 49 7.91 18.96 -20.66
N TYR A 50 7.11 20.01 -20.78
CA TYR A 50 6.76 20.59 -22.07
C TYR A 50 8.00 21.29 -22.65
N ALA A 51 8.48 20.82 -23.80
CA ALA A 51 9.58 21.47 -24.50
C ALA A 51 9.13 22.83 -25.05
N ALA A 52 9.92 23.87 -24.80
CA ALA A 52 9.66 25.22 -25.29
C ALA A 52 9.69 25.25 -26.84
N PRO A 53 8.81 26.05 -27.48
CA PRO A 53 8.78 26.17 -28.93
C PRO A 53 10.11 26.73 -29.47
N VAL A 54 10.61 26.13 -30.54
CA VAL A 54 11.86 26.51 -31.22
C VAL A 54 11.68 27.88 -31.88
N PRO A 55 12.62 28.83 -31.70
CA PRO A 55 12.54 30.13 -32.36
C PRO A 55 12.65 29.98 -33.89
N ALA A 56 11.76 30.67 -34.60
CA ALA A 56 11.74 30.68 -36.07
C ALA A 56 12.97 31.40 -36.63
N PRO A 57 13.58 30.89 -37.73
CA PRO A 57 14.68 31.57 -38.39
C PRO A 57 14.20 32.90 -39.00
N ALA A 58 14.92 33.97 -38.71
CA ALA A 58 14.68 35.30 -39.27
C ALA A 58 15.22 35.38 -40.73
N PRO A 59 14.50 36.02 -41.66
CA PRO A 59 15.02 36.38 -42.97
C PRO A 59 15.98 37.58 -42.92
#